data_AF-A0A6U3ETS2-F1
#
_entry.id   AF-A0A6U3ETS2-F1
#
_cell.length_a   1.000
_cell.length_b   1.000
_cell.length_c   1.000
_cell.angle_alpha   90.00
_cell.angle_beta   90.00
_cell.angle_gamma   90.00
#
_symmetry.space_group_name_H-M   'P 1'
#
loop_
_entity.id
_entity.type
_entity.pdbx_description
1 polymer ?
#
loop_
_entity_poly.entity_id
_entity_poly.type
_entity_poly.pdbx_seq_one_letter_code
_entity_poly.pdbx_strand_id
1 'polypeptide(L)'
;MNLSSSATAAVAAAILLRGGSLFTCSQEGTANAFSIKPINPVSTIKRAASSSARYSYNNNDNEGTEEDDSALLFSAAPELPLIIPTKGVPIHLYTDINEVDPQALQQLRKLAESPLPVDYVSAMPDVHLGKGVTIGSVFASDKYVCPNAVGVDIGCGMAAIPIDGLYKDDLTNDQKNQIQQLLKERIPTGFESYQTPLAGTVKTLDKIVDQVEPTNVLKDILVKSDKAKNQLGTLGGGNHFLEVVYAEDTGQVWIMLHSGSRNIGNTIAQHYNKVAKDLLEKQGVSTHGLEGLNYMPIESQEGQDYLKDMEWCQRYAFENRAAMKKTMLDVVREATGFDQSQDMRNAVNIHHNYCACEECGPDGRKLWVTRKGATSAKLGEMGIIPGSMGTGSYITRGRGNALSWSSSSHGAGRVMSRTAANKNISQKDFEESMKGIVCDTSSSVKDEAPQAYKDLTVVMKNQESLTDIEHRLLPLVNVKGFGKPNKRRIVSPADDELGRLVFFFFSRTHNLLAYGVVLDIPMHRASMQYSFDLRPCLS
;
A
#
# COMPACT_ATOMS: atom_id res chain seq x y z
N MET A 1 17.01 27.97 67.35
CA MET A 1 16.26 26.86 67.95
C MET A 1 16.70 25.58 67.27
N ASN A 2 17.43 24.72 68.00
CA ASN A 2 17.69 23.35 67.57
C ASN A 2 16.37 22.59 67.55
N LEU A 3 15.95 22.11 66.39
CA LEU A 3 15.01 21.00 66.28
C LEU A 3 15.69 19.88 65.50
N SER A 4 15.85 18.79 66.24
CA SER A 4 16.47 17.53 65.93
C SER A 4 15.88 16.84 64.69
N SER A 5 16.75 16.12 64.01
CA SER A 5 16.48 14.97 63.14
C SER A 5 15.27 14.13 63.57
N SER A 6 14.20 14.14 62.77
CA SER A 6 13.27 13.03 62.52
C SER A 6 11.96 13.54 61.90
N ALA A 7 12.01 13.95 60.64
CA ALA A 7 10.80 14.16 59.83
C ALA A 7 10.84 13.19 58.64
N THR A 8 10.48 11.93 58.89
CA THR A 8 10.15 10.98 57.82
C THR A 8 8.79 11.35 57.23
N ALA A 9 8.79 12.15 56.18
CA ALA A 9 7.68 12.26 55.22
C ALA A 9 7.99 11.33 54.05
N ALA A 10 7.10 10.56 53.41
CA ALA A 10 5.75 10.07 53.66
C ALA A 10 5.50 9.01 52.57
N VAL A 11 4.50 8.15 52.76
CA VAL A 11 4.08 7.14 51.78
C VAL A 11 3.69 7.81 50.46
N ALA A 12 4.33 7.42 49.35
CA ALA A 12 3.91 7.80 48.01
C ALA A 12 2.84 6.79 47.54
N ALA A 13 1.60 7.25 47.37
CA ALA A 13 0.57 6.50 46.66
C ALA A 13 0.42 7.10 45.26
N ALA A 14 0.83 6.36 44.23
CA ALA A 14 0.56 6.73 42.84
C ALA A 14 -0.82 6.18 42.45
N ILE A 15 -1.74 7.05 42.02
CA ILE A 15 -3.01 6.62 41.45
C ILE A 15 -2.95 6.91 39.95
N LEU A 16 -2.96 5.85 39.14
CA LEU A 16 -3.11 5.96 37.70
C LEU A 16 -4.60 6.18 37.40
N LEU A 17 -4.98 7.37 36.96
CA LEU A 17 -6.36 7.64 36.54
C LEU A 17 -6.55 7.26 35.07
N ARG A 18 -6.59 5.94 34.80
CA ARG A 18 -7.21 5.20 33.67
C ARG A 18 -6.37 3.98 33.25
N GLY A 19 -7.02 2.84 33.07
CA GLY A 19 -6.41 1.58 32.62
C GLY A 19 -5.96 0.69 33.78
N GLY A 20 -6.84 -0.22 34.21
CA GLY A 20 -6.69 -1.02 35.42
C GLY A 20 -5.41 -1.87 35.46
N SER A 21 -4.49 -1.50 36.35
CA SER A 21 -3.45 -2.36 36.93
C SER A 21 -2.96 -1.68 38.23
N LEU A 22 -2.99 -2.41 39.35
CA LEU A 22 -2.49 -1.95 40.65
C LEU A 22 -0.99 -2.29 40.76
N PHE A 23 -0.16 -1.29 41.06
CA PHE A 23 1.24 -1.47 41.41
C PHE A 23 1.44 -1.12 42.89
N THR A 24 2.20 -1.91 43.63
CA THR A 24 2.62 -1.59 45.00
C THR A 24 4.06 -1.07 44.99
N CYS A 25 4.34 -0.11 45.87
CA CYS A 25 5.66 0.51 46.03
C CYS A 25 6.15 0.25 47.47
N SER A 26 7.38 -0.22 47.62
CA SER A 26 8.03 -0.38 48.94
C SER A 26 9.38 0.34 48.95
N GLN A 27 9.68 0.99 50.09
CA GLN A 27 10.90 1.75 50.32
C GLN A 27 12.06 0.78 50.64
N GLU A 28 13.15 0.81 49.89
CA GLU A 28 14.39 0.11 50.23
C GLU A 28 15.45 1.11 50.67
N GLY A 29 15.84 1.06 51.95
CA GLY A 29 16.99 1.80 52.49
C GLY A 29 16.78 3.29 52.81
N THR A 30 17.86 3.93 53.24
CA THR A 30 17.91 5.31 53.78
C THR A 30 18.12 6.39 52.72
N ALA A 31 18.03 6.07 51.44
CA ALA A 31 18.12 7.02 50.34
C ALA A 31 16.82 6.99 49.51
N ASN A 32 16.34 8.17 49.11
CA ASN A 32 15.09 8.38 48.35
C ASN A 32 15.13 7.76 46.95
N ALA A 33 15.02 6.44 46.83
CA ALA A 33 14.90 5.72 45.56
C ALA A 33 13.75 4.71 45.61
N PHE A 34 12.93 4.68 44.56
CA PHE A 34 11.82 3.74 44.39
C PHE A 34 12.06 2.84 43.17
N SER A 35 11.78 1.54 43.29
CA SER A 35 11.95 0.53 42.24
C SER A 35 10.64 -0.23 42.01
N ILE A 36 10.26 -0.45 40.75
CA ILE A 36 9.15 -1.30 40.33
C ILE A 36 9.75 -2.47 39.54
N LYS A 37 9.50 -3.73 39.95
CA LYS A 37 10.02 -4.93 39.26
C LYS A 37 8.91 -5.93 38.91
N PRO A 38 8.88 -6.48 37.68
CA PRO A 38 8.16 -7.70 37.36
C PRO A 38 8.95 -8.96 37.75
N ILE A 39 8.23 -10.05 38.05
CA ILE A 39 8.81 -11.38 38.35
C ILE A 39 9.09 -12.13 37.03
N ASN A 40 10.30 -12.65 36.84
CA ASN A 40 10.66 -13.57 35.75
C ASN A 40 11.54 -14.73 36.27
N PRO A 41 11.38 -15.98 35.77
CA PRO A 41 12.28 -17.09 36.09
C PRO A 41 13.36 -17.37 35.00
N VAL A 42 14.62 -17.25 35.44
CA VAL A 42 15.83 -18.12 35.35
C VAL A 42 16.08 -19.16 34.22
N SER A 43 17.23 -18.97 33.51
CA SER A 43 18.27 -19.91 32.94
C SER A 43 17.91 -20.98 31.87
N THR A 44 18.77 -21.52 30.97
CA THR A 44 20.22 -21.85 30.99
C THR A 44 20.79 -22.05 29.55
N ILE A 45 22.12 -22.07 29.42
CA ILE A 45 23.00 -22.24 28.22
C ILE A 45 23.40 -23.72 27.97
N LYS A 46 23.62 -24.17 26.71
CA LYS A 46 24.89 -24.81 26.18
C LYS A 46 24.83 -25.52 24.80
N ARG A 47 25.89 -25.27 24.01
CA ARG A 47 26.76 -26.12 23.13
C ARG A 47 26.35 -26.54 21.68
N ALA A 48 27.10 -25.96 20.73
CA ALA A 48 28.06 -26.52 19.73
C ALA A 48 27.79 -27.85 18.98
N ALA A 49 27.90 -27.84 17.63
CA ALA A 49 29.04 -28.34 16.81
C ALA A 49 28.63 -28.78 15.37
N SER A 50 29.50 -28.45 14.40
CA SER A 50 29.84 -29.10 13.09
C SER A 50 28.73 -29.68 12.19
N SER A 51 28.73 -29.46 10.87
CA SER A 51 29.72 -30.05 9.96
C SER A 51 29.57 -29.53 8.52
N SER A 52 30.69 -29.58 7.81
CA SER A 52 30.95 -29.29 6.41
C SER A 52 30.43 -30.37 5.44
N ALA A 53 30.00 -29.97 4.25
CA ALA A 53 30.20 -30.76 3.03
C ALA A 53 30.29 -29.84 1.80
N ARG A 54 31.44 -29.90 1.13
CA ARG A 54 31.71 -29.34 -0.19
C ARG A 54 31.19 -30.33 -1.24
N TYR A 55 30.62 -29.83 -2.32
CA TYR A 55 30.66 -30.51 -3.62
C TYR A 55 30.93 -29.47 -4.71
N SER A 56 31.81 -29.84 -5.61
CA SER A 56 32.43 -29.04 -6.67
C SER A 56 32.26 -29.75 -8.01
N TYR A 57 32.49 -29.00 -9.10
CA TYR A 57 32.55 -29.39 -10.52
C TYR A 57 31.16 -29.57 -11.19
N ASN A 58 30.87 -29.05 -12.39
CA ASN A 58 31.75 -28.71 -13.52
C ASN A 58 31.11 -27.65 -14.44
N ASN A 59 31.93 -26.71 -14.93
CA ASN A 59 31.66 -25.88 -16.11
C ASN A 59 31.92 -26.71 -17.37
N ASN A 60 31.14 -26.47 -18.41
CA ASN A 60 31.62 -26.65 -19.79
C ASN A 60 31.04 -25.54 -20.65
N ASP A 61 31.97 -24.72 -21.11
CA ASP A 61 31.84 -23.74 -22.16
C ASP A 61 31.48 -24.43 -23.48
N ASN A 62 30.72 -23.74 -24.32
CA ASN A 62 30.83 -23.87 -25.77
C ASN A 62 30.53 -22.51 -26.39
N GLU A 63 31.62 -21.82 -26.72
CA GLU A 63 31.67 -20.74 -27.70
C GLU A 63 31.34 -21.32 -29.08
N GLY A 64 30.54 -20.59 -29.85
CA GLY A 64 30.18 -20.88 -31.22
C GLY A 64 29.88 -19.56 -31.92
N THR A 65 30.77 -19.23 -32.84
CA THR A 65 30.95 -18.01 -33.65
C THR A 65 29.83 -17.72 -34.64
N GLU A 66 29.65 -16.41 -34.89
CA GLU A 66 29.42 -15.74 -36.19
C GLU A 66 28.30 -16.24 -37.12
N GLU A 67 27.34 -15.35 -37.40
CA GLU A 67 27.12 -14.83 -38.76
C GLU A 67 26.18 -13.62 -38.73
N ASP A 68 26.76 -12.48 -39.15
CA ASP A 68 26.14 -11.18 -39.35
C ASP A 68 25.41 -11.22 -40.69
N ASP A 69 24.09 -11.43 -40.65
CA ASP A 69 23.25 -11.37 -41.85
C ASP A 69 21.87 -10.86 -41.45
N SER A 70 21.73 -9.54 -41.45
CA SER A 70 20.66 -8.84 -42.19
C SER A 70 20.41 -7.45 -41.61
N ALA A 71 20.84 -6.44 -42.37
CA ALA A 71 20.23 -5.13 -42.35
C ALA A 71 18.77 -5.25 -42.84
N LEU A 72 17.90 -5.81 -42.00
CA LEU A 72 16.46 -5.78 -42.18
C LEU A 72 15.97 -4.39 -41.78
N LEU A 73 15.64 -3.60 -42.79
CA LEU A 73 14.53 -2.64 -42.82
C LEU A 73 14.12 -2.15 -41.42
N PHE A 74 14.75 -1.09 -40.93
CA PHE A 74 14.14 -0.25 -39.90
C PHE A 74 12.92 0.43 -40.55
N SER A 75 11.80 -0.29 -40.68
CA SER A 75 10.51 0.37 -40.78
C SER A 75 10.36 1.15 -39.48
N ALA A 76 10.16 2.46 -39.56
CA ALA A 76 9.82 3.25 -38.39
C ALA A 76 8.70 2.51 -37.62
N ALA A 77 8.91 2.30 -36.32
CA ALA A 77 7.91 1.63 -35.50
C ALA A 77 6.56 2.34 -35.69
N PRO A 78 5.45 1.60 -35.87
CA PRO A 78 4.17 2.22 -36.12
C PRO A 78 3.82 3.18 -34.98
N GLU A 79 3.27 4.34 -35.33
CA GLU A 79 2.81 5.32 -34.36
C GLU A 79 1.69 4.70 -33.51
N LEU A 80 1.84 4.74 -32.18
CA LEU A 80 0.87 4.19 -31.25
C LEU A 80 -0.24 5.22 -30.96
N PRO A 81 -1.50 4.80 -30.86
CA PRO A 81 -1.96 3.41 -30.77
C PRO A 81 -2.18 2.71 -32.12
N LEU A 82 -1.96 1.39 -32.14
CA LEU A 82 -2.46 0.51 -33.20
C LEU A 82 -3.99 0.39 -33.09
N ILE A 83 -4.71 0.66 -34.17
CA ILE A 83 -6.17 0.54 -34.22
C ILE A 83 -6.56 -0.85 -34.73
N ILE A 84 -7.21 -1.64 -33.88
CA ILE A 84 -7.69 -2.99 -34.22
C ILE A 84 -9.21 -2.96 -34.41
N PRO A 85 -9.73 -3.22 -35.63
CA PRO A 85 -11.16 -3.30 -35.85
C PRO A 85 -11.76 -4.55 -35.19
N THR A 86 -12.99 -4.40 -34.67
CA THR A 86 -13.80 -5.50 -34.10
C THR A 86 -15.22 -5.42 -34.65
N LYS A 87 -16.09 -6.37 -34.26
CA LYS A 87 -17.53 -6.29 -34.61
C LYS A 87 -18.30 -5.24 -33.80
N GLY A 88 -17.75 -4.77 -32.68
CA GLY A 88 -18.33 -3.72 -31.85
C GLY A 88 -17.55 -2.42 -32.05
N VAL A 89 -16.86 -1.96 -31.01
CA VAL A 89 -16.00 -0.77 -31.09
C VAL A 89 -14.55 -1.16 -31.44
N PRO A 90 -13.75 -0.27 -32.08
CA PRO A 90 -12.32 -0.51 -32.26
C PRO A 90 -11.55 -0.60 -30.93
N ILE A 91 -10.38 -1.24 -30.97
CA ILE A 91 -9.41 -1.24 -29.86
C ILE A 91 -8.24 -0.33 -30.25
N HIS A 92 -7.86 0.58 -29.36
CA HIS A 92 -6.63 1.38 -29.42
C HIS A 92 -5.56 0.71 -28.56
N LEU A 93 -4.60 0.03 -29.19
CA LEU A 93 -3.55 -0.73 -28.52
C LEU A 93 -2.24 0.05 -28.48
N TYR A 94 -1.73 0.33 -27.28
CA TYR A 94 -0.49 1.07 -27.04
C TYR A 94 0.72 0.14 -26.84
N THR A 95 0.82 -0.94 -27.61
CA THR A 95 1.98 -1.85 -27.62
C THR A 95 2.00 -2.62 -28.94
N ASP A 96 3.12 -3.27 -29.26
CA ASP A 96 3.17 -4.20 -30.39
C ASP A 96 2.18 -5.34 -30.15
N ILE A 97 1.30 -5.59 -31.13
CA ILE A 97 0.30 -6.66 -31.10
C ILE A 97 0.95 -8.05 -30.96
N ASN A 98 2.16 -8.23 -31.47
CA ASN A 98 2.89 -9.50 -31.41
C ASN A 98 3.41 -9.81 -29.98
N GLU A 99 3.50 -8.81 -29.11
CA GLU A 99 3.90 -8.96 -27.71
C GLU A 99 2.71 -9.22 -26.77
N VAL A 100 1.48 -9.12 -27.28
CA VAL A 100 0.26 -9.34 -26.49
C VAL A 100 -0.10 -10.82 -26.50
N ASP A 101 -0.28 -11.40 -25.31
CA ASP A 101 -0.75 -12.77 -25.16
C ASP A 101 -2.06 -13.01 -25.96
N PRO A 102 -2.17 -14.08 -26.76
CA PRO A 102 -3.35 -14.33 -27.59
C PRO A 102 -4.67 -14.39 -26.81
N GLN A 103 -4.66 -14.89 -25.56
CA GLN A 103 -5.84 -14.90 -24.69
C GLN A 103 -6.19 -13.50 -24.20
N ALA A 104 -5.18 -12.67 -23.91
CA ALA A 104 -5.41 -11.26 -23.58
C ALA A 104 -6.02 -10.50 -24.78
N LEU A 105 -5.52 -10.74 -25.99
CA LEU A 105 -6.10 -10.16 -27.21
C LEU A 105 -7.55 -10.63 -27.44
N GLN A 106 -7.85 -11.91 -27.15
CA GLN A 106 -9.20 -12.42 -27.20
C GLN A 106 -10.13 -11.76 -26.17
N GLN A 107 -9.65 -11.54 -24.93
CA GLN A 107 -10.39 -10.81 -23.90
C GLN A 107 -10.68 -9.35 -24.33
N LEU A 108 -9.70 -8.66 -24.91
CA LEU A 108 -9.90 -7.31 -25.47
C LEU A 108 -10.97 -7.29 -26.56
N ARG A 109 -10.94 -8.24 -27.50
CA ARG A 109 -11.97 -8.37 -28.54
C ARG A 109 -13.35 -8.62 -27.94
N LYS A 110 -13.47 -9.52 -26.96
CA LYS A 110 -14.75 -9.78 -26.26
C LYS A 110 -15.28 -8.54 -25.56
N LEU A 111 -14.42 -7.78 -24.88
CA LEU A 111 -14.82 -6.51 -24.26
C LEU A 111 -15.31 -5.50 -25.31
N ALA A 112 -14.54 -5.31 -26.38
CA ALA A 112 -14.85 -4.38 -27.46
C ALA A 112 -16.13 -4.75 -28.25
N GLU A 113 -16.46 -6.04 -28.33
CA GLU A 113 -17.68 -6.56 -28.98
C GLU A 113 -18.87 -6.68 -28.00
N SER A 114 -18.67 -6.40 -26.71
CA SER A 114 -19.74 -6.44 -25.70
C SER A 114 -20.59 -5.16 -25.74
N PRO A 115 -21.77 -5.13 -25.08
CA PRO A 115 -22.57 -3.91 -24.98
C PRO A 115 -22.00 -2.86 -23.99
N LEU A 116 -20.86 -3.14 -23.35
CA LEU A 116 -20.27 -2.26 -22.35
C LEU A 116 -19.66 -0.99 -22.96
N PRO A 117 -18.65 -1.06 -23.85
CA PRO A 117 -17.93 0.13 -24.29
C PRO A 117 -18.70 0.95 -25.33
N VAL A 118 -18.49 2.26 -25.29
CA VAL A 118 -18.80 3.19 -26.38
C VAL A 118 -17.51 3.68 -27.03
N ASP A 119 -17.60 4.04 -28.31
CA ASP A 119 -16.56 4.58 -29.20
C ASP A 119 -15.32 3.69 -29.39
N TYR A 120 -14.59 3.32 -28.34
CA TYR A 120 -13.38 2.50 -28.39
C TYR A 120 -12.98 1.95 -27.01
N VAL A 121 -12.26 0.82 -27.04
CA VAL A 121 -11.51 0.29 -25.88
C VAL A 121 -10.05 0.70 -26.03
N SER A 122 -9.43 1.23 -24.98
CA SER A 122 -7.99 1.49 -24.95
C SER A 122 -7.26 0.41 -24.15
N ALA A 123 -6.20 -0.15 -24.72
CA ALA A 123 -5.34 -1.14 -24.08
C ALA A 123 -3.94 -0.52 -23.89
N MET A 124 -3.59 -0.29 -22.63
CA MET A 124 -2.34 0.31 -22.20
C MET A 124 -1.13 -0.60 -22.51
N PRO A 125 0.11 -0.10 -22.54
CA PRO A 125 1.27 -0.92 -22.91
C PRO A 125 1.53 -2.13 -22.00
N ASP A 126 1.11 -2.03 -20.75
CA ASP A 126 1.22 -3.09 -19.75
C ASP A 126 0.09 -4.12 -19.83
N VAL A 127 -0.72 -4.11 -20.90
CA VAL A 127 -1.87 -5.01 -21.06
C VAL A 127 -1.47 -6.47 -20.94
N HIS A 128 -2.24 -7.23 -20.16
CA HIS A 128 -2.07 -8.67 -19.97
C HIS A 128 -3.36 -9.33 -19.47
N LEU A 129 -3.36 -10.66 -19.47
CA LEU A 129 -4.51 -11.48 -19.10
C LEU A 129 -5.03 -11.13 -17.70
N GLY A 130 -6.34 -10.88 -17.61
CA GLY A 130 -7.03 -10.59 -16.37
C GLY A 130 -8.17 -11.58 -16.10
N LYS A 131 -8.87 -11.39 -14.97
CA LYS A 131 -10.13 -12.08 -14.68
C LYS A 131 -11.31 -11.23 -15.16
N GLY A 132 -12.06 -11.68 -16.15
CA GLY A 132 -13.10 -10.87 -16.82
C GLY A 132 -12.49 -10.09 -17.98
N VAL A 133 -12.19 -8.80 -17.76
CA VAL A 133 -11.39 -8.00 -18.71
C VAL A 133 -9.90 -8.09 -18.38
N THR A 134 -9.07 -7.83 -19.40
CA THR A 134 -7.62 -7.64 -19.28
C THR A 134 -7.25 -6.57 -18.25
N ILE A 135 -6.11 -6.75 -17.61
CA ILE A 135 -5.44 -5.67 -16.86
C ILE A 135 -4.74 -4.79 -17.90
N GLY A 136 -4.74 -3.46 -17.71
CA GLY A 136 -4.31 -2.50 -18.72
C GLY A 136 -5.44 -2.03 -19.64
N SER A 137 -6.71 -2.23 -19.26
CA SER A 137 -7.86 -1.83 -20.10
C SER A 137 -8.59 -0.61 -19.56
N VAL A 138 -8.95 0.26 -20.49
CA VAL A 138 -9.78 1.44 -20.25
C VAL A 138 -10.91 1.49 -21.27
N PHE A 139 -12.13 1.69 -20.81
CA PHE A 139 -13.27 1.92 -21.67
C PHE A 139 -14.30 2.81 -20.97
N ALA A 140 -15.07 3.53 -21.77
CA ALA A 140 -16.20 4.33 -21.29
C ALA A 140 -17.53 3.61 -21.59
N SER A 141 -18.53 3.79 -20.74
CA SER A 141 -19.90 3.30 -20.98
C SER A 141 -20.93 4.39 -20.67
N ASP A 142 -22.02 4.39 -21.44
CA ASP A 142 -23.20 5.24 -21.23
C ASP A 142 -24.40 4.45 -20.68
N LYS A 143 -24.40 3.11 -20.82
CA LYS A 143 -25.56 2.26 -20.51
C LYS A 143 -25.34 1.28 -19.37
N TYR A 144 -24.13 0.76 -19.19
CA TYR A 144 -23.91 -0.40 -18.33
C TYR A 144 -22.66 -0.27 -17.46
N VAL A 145 -22.72 -0.88 -16.27
CA VAL A 145 -21.58 -1.03 -15.36
C VAL A 145 -21.31 -2.50 -15.10
N CYS A 146 -20.03 -2.86 -15.00
CA CYS A 146 -19.59 -4.25 -14.80
C CYS A 146 -18.61 -4.36 -13.62
N PRO A 147 -19.03 -4.95 -12.47
CA PRO A 147 -18.17 -5.05 -11.30
C PRO A 147 -16.82 -5.77 -11.54
N ASN A 148 -16.82 -6.85 -12.32
CA ASN A 148 -15.58 -7.57 -12.65
C ASN A 148 -14.68 -6.83 -13.66
N ALA A 149 -15.23 -5.86 -14.40
CA ALA A 149 -14.45 -5.01 -15.28
C ALA A 149 -13.60 -4.01 -14.48
N VAL A 150 -14.05 -3.59 -13.28
CA VAL A 150 -13.23 -2.84 -12.31
C VAL A 150 -12.24 -3.77 -11.61
N GLY A 151 -12.68 -4.97 -11.22
CA GLY A 151 -11.87 -5.95 -10.51
C GLY A 151 -12.20 -6.06 -9.02
N VAL A 152 -11.57 -7.04 -8.36
CA VAL A 152 -11.90 -7.39 -6.97
C VAL A 152 -11.25 -6.48 -5.93
N ASP A 153 -10.15 -5.81 -6.26
CA ASP A 153 -9.52 -4.82 -5.38
C ASP A 153 -9.89 -3.41 -5.83
N ILE A 154 -11.14 -3.03 -5.53
CA ILE A 154 -11.70 -1.71 -5.87
C ILE A 154 -10.83 -0.62 -5.24
N GLY A 155 -10.48 0.38 -6.02
CA GLY A 155 -9.66 1.49 -5.54
C GLY A 155 -8.20 1.12 -5.24
N CYS A 156 -7.73 -0.09 -5.60
CA CYS A 156 -6.30 -0.40 -5.62
C CYS A 156 -5.55 0.70 -6.38
N GLY A 157 -4.35 1.04 -5.91
CA GLY A 157 -3.61 2.16 -6.46
C GLY A 157 -2.37 2.51 -5.68
N MET A 158 -1.79 3.63 -6.04
CA MET A 158 -0.45 4.05 -5.61
C MET A 158 -0.53 5.34 -4.82
N ALA A 159 0.36 5.50 -3.85
CA ALA A 159 0.68 6.79 -3.28
C ALA A 159 2.20 6.99 -3.20
N ALA A 160 2.67 8.21 -3.47
CA ALA A 160 4.07 8.55 -3.37
C ALA A 160 4.25 10.02 -2.97
N ILE A 161 5.31 10.33 -2.25
CA ILE A 161 5.63 11.70 -1.84
C ILE A 161 7.14 11.86 -1.60
N PRO A 162 7.75 12.98 -2.04
CA PRO A 162 9.14 13.27 -1.70
C PRO A 162 9.27 13.62 -0.22
N ILE A 163 10.48 13.41 0.32
CA ILE A 163 10.84 13.80 1.68
C ILE A 163 11.77 15.01 1.56
N ASP A 164 11.37 16.12 2.16
CA ASP A 164 12.11 17.37 2.04
C ASP A 164 13.46 17.29 2.75
N GLY A 165 14.51 17.71 2.04
CA GLY A 165 15.86 17.78 2.57
C GLY A 165 16.57 16.43 2.76
N LEU A 166 15.90 15.30 2.52
CA LEU A 166 16.49 13.97 2.62
C LEU A 166 16.90 13.45 1.24
N TYR A 167 18.18 13.14 1.07
CA TYR A 167 18.77 12.59 -0.14
C TYR A 167 19.35 11.20 0.10
N LYS A 168 19.57 10.44 -0.98
CA LYS A 168 20.01 9.04 -0.91
C LYS A 168 21.30 8.83 -0.11
N ASP A 169 22.21 9.81 -0.15
CA ASP A 169 23.54 9.73 0.47
C ASP A 169 23.48 10.06 1.97
N ASP A 170 22.37 10.62 2.46
CA ASP A 170 22.10 10.81 3.88
C ASP A 170 21.66 9.51 4.57
N LEU A 171 21.28 8.48 3.81
CA LEU A 171 20.79 7.21 4.32
C LEU A 171 21.89 6.15 4.41
N THR A 172 22.31 5.86 5.64
CA THR A 172 23.17 4.71 5.93
C THR A 172 22.44 3.38 5.76
N ASN A 173 23.19 2.29 5.60
CA ASN A 173 22.59 0.94 5.53
C ASN A 173 21.86 0.55 6.82
N ASP A 174 22.34 0.99 7.98
CA ASP A 174 21.69 0.72 9.27
C ASP A 174 20.34 1.42 9.36
N GLN A 175 20.24 2.67 8.89
CA GLN A 175 18.96 3.39 8.83
C GLN A 175 18.00 2.74 7.84
N LYS A 176 18.47 2.29 6.68
CA LYS A 176 17.64 1.55 5.71
C LYS A 176 17.07 0.26 6.33
N ASN A 177 17.90 -0.50 7.05
CA ASN A 177 17.48 -1.70 7.78
C ASN A 177 16.48 -1.38 8.89
N GLN A 178 16.73 -0.33 9.67
CA GLN A 178 15.84 0.13 10.73
C GLN A 178 14.47 0.54 10.17
N ILE A 179 14.45 1.31 9.07
CA ILE A 179 13.21 1.70 8.38
C ILE A 179 12.43 0.46 7.95
N GLN A 180 13.08 -0.49 7.27
CA GLN A 180 12.42 -1.72 6.83
C GLN A 180 11.77 -2.47 8.00
N GLN A 181 12.51 -2.64 9.10
CA GLN A 181 12.03 -3.33 10.29
C GLN A 181 10.81 -2.61 10.89
N LEU A 182 10.92 -1.30 11.10
CA LEU A 182 9.84 -0.49 11.69
C LEU A 182 8.58 -0.49 10.81
N LEU A 183 8.73 -0.44 9.48
CA LEU A 183 7.59 -0.57 8.56
C LEU A 183 6.88 -1.92 8.73
N LYS A 184 7.63 -3.02 8.79
CA LYS A 184 7.08 -4.37 9.00
C LYS A 184 6.42 -4.53 10.37
N GLU A 185 6.89 -3.81 11.37
CA GLU A 185 6.32 -3.84 12.73
C GLU A 185 5.05 -2.99 12.86
N ARG A 186 4.98 -1.85 12.17
CA ARG A 186 3.89 -0.87 12.34
C ARG A 186 2.78 -0.98 11.30
N ILE A 187 3.04 -1.55 10.13
CA ILE A 187 2.05 -1.72 9.06
C ILE A 187 1.81 -3.22 8.84
N PRO A 188 0.65 -3.76 9.28
CA PRO A 188 0.29 -5.15 9.02
C PRO A 188 0.27 -5.47 7.52
N THR A 189 0.84 -6.62 7.18
CA THR A 189 0.96 -7.12 5.80
C THR A 189 0.15 -8.41 5.60
N GLY A 190 -0.07 -8.79 4.34
CA GLY A 190 -0.79 -10.02 3.98
C GLY A 190 -2.27 -10.00 4.41
N PHE A 191 -2.66 -10.98 5.21
CA PHE A 191 -4.03 -11.12 5.73
C PHE A 191 -4.21 -10.56 7.14
N GLU A 192 -3.13 -10.07 7.75
CA GLU A 192 -3.14 -9.50 9.09
C GLU A 192 -3.90 -8.17 9.14
N SER A 193 -4.30 -7.79 10.34
CA SER A 193 -4.95 -6.52 10.64
C SER A 193 -4.49 -6.02 12.01
N TYR A 194 -4.75 -4.75 12.30
CA TYR A 194 -4.54 -4.26 13.65
C TYR A 194 -5.48 -4.97 14.64
N GLN A 195 -5.00 -5.24 15.85
CA GLN A 195 -5.83 -5.75 16.95
C GLN A 195 -6.74 -4.67 17.52
N THR A 196 -6.26 -3.42 17.48
CA THR A 196 -7.00 -2.22 17.82
C THR A 196 -6.89 -1.27 16.64
N PRO A 197 -7.99 -0.72 16.11
CA PRO A 197 -7.94 0.23 15.00
C PRO A 197 -6.95 1.36 15.26
N LEU A 198 -6.33 1.87 14.19
CA LEU A 198 -5.49 3.07 14.29
C LEU A 198 -6.30 4.23 14.88
N ALA A 199 -5.64 5.09 15.65
CA ALA A 199 -6.24 6.32 16.14
C ALA A 199 -6.84 7.14 14.98
N GLY A 200 -8.03 7.69 15.19
CA GLY A 200 -8.77 8.42 14.15
C GLY A 200 -9.47 7.56 13.10
N THR A 201 -9.39 6.22 13.17
CA THR A 201 -10.10 5.32 12.23
C THR A 201 -11.60 5.61 12.19
N VAL A 202 -12.26 5.72 13.34
CA VAL A 202 -13.72 5.97 13.40
C VAL A 202 -14.07 7.29 12.70
N LYS A 203 -13.36 8.37 13.04
CA LYS A 203 -13.53 9.67 12.40
C LYS A 203 -13.29 9.62 10.88
N THR A 204 -12.33 8.82 10.43
CA THR A 204 -12.04 8.63 9.00
C THR A 204 -13.18 7.91 8.29
N LEU A 205 -13.74 6.87 8.92
CA LEU A 205 -14.90 6.15 8.37
C LEU A 205 -16.16 7.03 8.36
N ASP A 206 -16.41 7.80 9.42
CA ASP A 206 -17.52 8.74 9.48
C ASP A 206 -17.40 9.78 8.36
N LYS A 207 -16.19 10.34 8.14
CA LYS A 207 -15.90 11.24 7.01
C LYS A 207 -16.21 10.59 5.67
N ILE A 208 -15.87 9.31 5.47
CA ILE A 208 -16.17 8.61 4.21
C ILE A 208 -17.70 8.48 4.04
N VAL A 209 -18.42 8.13 5.11
CA VAL A 209 -19.89 8.03 5.10
C VAL A 209 -20.56 9.36 4.79
N ASP A 210 -20.03 10.47 5.32
CA ASP A 210 -20.52 11.82 5.04
C ASP A 210 -20.29 12.24 3.57
N GLN A 211 -19.20 11.76 2.95
CA GLN A 211 -18.89 12.02 1.54
C GLN A 211 -19.74 11.18 0.59
N VAL A 212 -19.90 9.90 0.93
CA VAL A 212 -20.63 8.92 0.13
C VAL A 212 -21.40 8.03 1.10
N GLU A 213 -22.70 8.24 1.21
CA GLU A 213 -23.53 7.41 2.08
C GLU A 213 -23.59 5.98 1.53
N PRO A 214 -23.14 4.94 2.26
CA PRO A 214 -23.16 3.57 1.79
C PRO A 214 -24.59 3.01 1.72
N THR A 215 -24.81 2.02 0.86
CA THR A 215 -26.10 1.30 0.81
C THR A 215 -26.32 0.48 2.09
N ASN A 216 -27.54 -0.04 2.27
CA ASN A 216 -27.84 -0.95 3.38
C ASN A 216 -26.99 -2.23 3.34
N VAL A 217 -26.57 -2.70 2.16
CA VAL A 217 -25.70 -3.87 2.02
C VAL A 217 -24.34 -3.60 2.65
N LEU A 218 -23.71 -2.48 2.30
CA LEU A 218 -22.42 -2.10 2.86
C LEU A 218 -22.52 -1.72 4.34
N LYS A 219 -23.58 -1.00 4.77
CA LYS A 219 -23.86 -0.75 6.20
C LYS A 219 -23.91 -2.05 7.00
N ASP A 220 -24.64 -3.04 6.51
CA ASP A 220 -24.73 -4.36 7.13
C ASP A 220 -23.38 -5.06 7.26
N ILE A 221 -22.54 -4.99 6.21
CA ILE A 221 -21.18 -5.57 6.23
C ILE A 221 -20.32 -4.89 7.30
N LEU A 222 -20.39 -3.55 7.38
CA LEU A 222 -19.61 -2.75 8.34
C LEU A 222 -20.07 -2.98 9.80
N VAL A 223 -21.36 -3.19 10.04
CA VAL A 223 -21.89 -3.51 11.38
C VAL A 223 -21.55 -4.94 11.80
N LYS A 224 -21.61 -5.90 10.87
CA LYS A 224 -21.35 -7.32 11.16
C LYS A 224 -19.86 -7.63 11.38
N SER A 225 -18.94 -6.73 11.05
CA SER A 225 -17.51 -6.98 11.15
C SER A 225 -16.67 -5.71 11.37
N ASP A 226 -15.84 -5.72 12.40
CA ASP A 226 -14.82 -4.68 12.62
C ASP A 226 -13.63 -4.77 11.66
N LYS A 227 -13.65 -5.71 10.70
CA LYS A 227 -12.54 -5.93 9.78
C LYS A 227 -12.19 -4.68 8.97
N ALA A 228 -13.17 -3.90 8.52
CA ALA A 228 -12.90 -2.64 7.82
C ALA A 228 -12.20 -1.61 8.71
N LYS A 229 -12.55 -1.54 10.01
CA LYS A 229 -11.88 -0.66 10.98
C LYS A 229 -10.44 -1.14 11.23
N ASN A 230 -10.28 -2.43 11.45
CA ASN A 230 -8.98 -3.03 11.79
C ASN A 230 -8.01 -3.10 10.60
N GLN A 231 -8.52 -3.07 9.36
CA GLN A 231 -7.71 -3.12 8.13
C GLN A 231 -7.39 -1.73 7.56
N LEU A 232 -7.94 -0.65 8.11
CA LEU A 232 -7.56 0.70 7.70
C LEU A 232 -6.10 0.96 8.14
N GLY A 233 -5.27 1.41 7.21
CA GLY A 233 -3.82 1.55 7.38
C GLY A 233 -3.03 0.25 7.22
N THR A 234 -3.59 -0.78 6.58
CA THR A 234 -2.87 -2.06 6.35
C THR A 234 -2.49 -2.25 4.89
N LEU A 235 -1.34 -2.90 4.65
CA LEU A 235 -0.78 -3.06 3.32
C LEU A 235 -1.58 -4.06 2.50
N GLY A 236 -1.78 -5.25 3.08
CA GLY A 236 -2.27 -6.40 2.36
C GLY A 236 -1.23 -7.28 1.72
N GLY A 237 -1.69 -8.18 0.86
CA GLY A 237 -0.86 -9.13 0.14
C GLY A 237 -1.04 -9.08 -1.36
N GLY A 238 -0.45 -10.05 -2.07
CA GLY A 238 -0.37 -10.03 -3.52
C GLY A 238 0.75 -9.09 -3.98
N ASN A 239 0.47 -8.21 -4.94
CA ASN A 239 1.46 -7.28 -5.47
C ASN A 239 1.71 -6.05 -4.58
N HIS A 240 0.95 -5.86 -3.50
CA HIS A 240 1.08 -4.70 -2.60
C HIS A 240 2.45 -4.60 -1.94
N PHE A 241 2.97 -3.38 -1.82
CA PHE A 241 4.28 -3.09 -1.24
C PHE A 241 4.36 -1.70 -0.60
N LEU A 242 5.40 -1.52 0.22
CA LEU A 242 5.91 -0.24 0.71
C LEU A 242 7.36 -0.11 0.25
N GLU A 243 7.76 1.06 -0.23
CA GLU A 243 9.12 1.33 -0.66
C GLU A 243 9.62 2.69 -0.18
N VAL A 244 10.91 2.74 0.14
CA VAL A 244 11.69 3.98 0.17
C VAL A 244 12.58 3.95 -1.05
N VAL A 245 12.49 4.99 -1.86
CA VAL A 245 13.15 5.11 -3.16
C VAL A 245 13.85 6.46 -3.26
N TYR A 246 14.69 6.66 -4.27
CA TYR A 246 15.25 7.97 -4.58
C TYR A 246 15.07 8.31 -6.05
N ALA A 247 14.91 9.59 -6.34
CA ALA A 247 14.89 10.10 -7.71
C ALA A 247 16.31 10.10 -8.30
N GLU A 248 16.51 9.44 -9.44
CA GLU A 248 17.82 9.20 -10.05
C GLU A 248 18.53 10.51 -10.44
N ASP A 249 17.77 11.51 -10.86
CA ASP A 249 18.22 12.82 -11.33
C ASP A 249 18.65 13.77 -10.20
N THR A 250 17.91 13.79 -9.09
CA THR A 250 18.10 14.73 -7.97
C THR A 250 18.73 14.09 -6.74
N GLY A 251 18.69 12.76 -6.62
CA GLY A 251 19.04 12.03 -5.42
C GLY A 251 18.01 12.13 -4.29
N GLN A 252 16.92 12.89 -4.46
CA GLN A 252 15.93 13.11 -3.41
C GLN A 252 15.20 11.83 -3.04
N VAL A 253 15.01 11.58 -1.75
CA VAL A 253 14.29 10.40 -1.25
C VAL A 253 12.79 10.60 -1.31
N TRP A 254 12.08 9.54 -1.68
CA TRP A 254 10.63 9.45 -1.72
C TRP A 254 10.18 8.23 -0.92
N ILE A 255 8.98 8.30 -0.35
CA ILE A 255 8.23 7.11 0.03
C ILE A 255 7.19 6.80 -1.04
N MET A 256 6.95 5.51 -1.28
CA MET A 256 5.94 5.01 -2.21
C MET A 256 5.24 3.80 -1.60
N LEU A 257 3.96 3.64 -1.87
CA LEU A 257 3.19 2.47 -1.46
C LEU A 257 2.14 2.08 -2.49
N HIS A 258 1.85 0.78 -2.53
CA HIS A 258 0.81 0.16 -3.35
C HIS A 258 -0.19 -0.56 -2.45
N SER A 259 -1.44 -0.09 -2.41
CA SER A 259 -2.52 -0.80 -1.73
C SER A 259 -3.91 -0.35 -2.21
N GLY A 260 -4.93 -1.09 -1.79
CA GLY A 260 -6.33 -0.87 -2.17
C GLY A 260 -7.29 -0.87 -0.99
N SER A 261 -8.52 -1.27 -1.27
CA SER A 261 -9.62 -1.26 -0.30
C SER A 261 -9.67 -2.52 0.57
N ARG A 262 -8.64 -3.36 0.52
CA ARG A 262 -8.52 -4.54 1.37
C ARG A 262 -9.73 -5.48 1.17
N ASN A 263 -10.22 -6.13 2.23
CA ASN A 263 -11.31 -7.08 2.09
C ASN A 263 -12.65 -6.41 1.73
N ILE A 264 -12.85 -5.14 2.08
CA ILE A 264 -14.16 -4.52 1.90
C ILE A 264 -14.49 -4.35 0.42
N GLY A 265 -13.55 -3.90 -0.41
CA GLY A 265 -13.75 -3.85 -1.86
C GLY A 265 -13.94 -5.23 -2.50
N ASN A 266 -13.18 -6.24 -2.08
CA ASN A 266 -13.38 -7.61 -2.58
C ASN A 266 -14.78 -8.15 -2.23
N THR A 267 -15.27 -7.86 -1.03
CA THR A 267 -16.61 -8.28 -0.60
C THR A 267 -17.68 -7.60 -1.45
N ILE A 268 -17.55 -6.29 -1.69
CA ILE A 268 -18.47 -5.51 -2.52
C ILE A 268 -18.42 -5.96 -3.99
N ALA A 269 -17.23 -6.15 -4.57
CA ALA A 269 -17.07 -6.64 -5.93
C ALA A 269 -17.73 -8.01 -6.13
N GLN A 270 -17.55 -8.94 -5.19
CA GLN A 270 -18.18 -10.26 -5.24
C GLN A 270 -19.70 -10.19 -5.12
N HIS A 271 -20.21 -9.36 -4.21
CA HIS A 271 -21.65 -9.14 -4.03
C HIS A 271 -22.29 -8.65 -5.33
N TYR A 272 -21.82 -7.52 -5.88
CA TYR A 272 -22.45 -6.93 -7.06
C TYR A 272 -22.20 -7.72 -8.34
N ASN A 273 -21.10 -8.47 -8.44
CA ASN A 273 -20.94 -9.42 -9.55
C ASN A 273 -22.00 -10.53 -9.50
N LYS A 274 -22.37 -11.01 -8.30
CA LYS A 274 -23.47 -11.97 -8.15
C LYS A 274 -24.82 -11.32 -8.51
N VAL A 275 -25.07 -10.09 -8.05
CA VAL A 275 -26.30 -9.34 -8.41
C VAL A 275 -26.42 -9.18 -9.93
N ALA A 276 -25.35 -8.76 -10.59
CA ALA A 276 -25.31 -8.60 -12.04
C ALA A 276 -25.57 -9.92 -12.79
N LYS A 277 -24.98 -11.01 -12.30
CA LYS A 277 -25.20 -12.35 -12.86
C LYS A 277 -26.67 -12.77 -12.73
N ASP A 278 -27.23 -12.65 -11.52
CA ASP A 278 -28.61 -13.03 -11.23
C ASP A 278 -29.61 -12.19 -12.05
N LEU A 279 -29.30 -10.91 -12.30
CA LEU A 279 -30.11 -10.00 -13.14
C LEU A 279 -30.13 -10.45 -14.61
N LEU A 280 -28.96 -10.76 -15.19
CA LEU A 280 -28.85 -11.23 -16.57
C LEU A 280 -29.57 -12.57 -16.78
N GLU A 281 -29.44 -13.52 -15.85
CA GLU A 281 -30.11 -14.81 -15.92
C GLU A 281 -31.64 -14.67 -15.87
N LYS A 282 -32.16 -13.75 -15.04
CA LYS A 282 -33.60 -13.41 -15.02
C LYS A 282 -34.10 -12.81 -16.33
N GLN A 283 -33.25 -12.11 -17.07
CA GLN A 283 -33.55 -11.53 -18.38
C GLN A 283 -33.40 -12.54 -19.53
N GLY A 284 -33.08 -13.81 -19.23
CA GLY A 284 -32.86 -14.84 -20.24
C GLY A 284 -31.51 -14.73 -20.97
N VAL A 285 -30.58 -13.89 -20.48
CA VAL A 285 -29.23 -13.76 -21.02
C VAL A 285 -28.35 -14.85 -20.41
N SER A 286 -27.83 -15.74 -21.26
CA SER A 286 -26.91 -16.79 -20.80
C SER A 286 -25.57 -16.18 -20.36
N THR A 287 -25.21 -16.39 -19.10
CA THR A 287 -23.94 -15.92 -18.52
C THR A 287 -22.77 -16.85 -18.84
N HIS A 288 -23.04 -18.05 -19.39
CA HIS A 288 -22.04 -19.08 -19.69
C HIS A 288 -21.07 -18.70 -20.82
N GLY A 289 -21.33 -17.62 -21.56
CA GLY A 289 -20.44 -17.06 -22.59
C GLY A 289 -19.84 -15.70 -22.28
N LEU A 290 -20.18 -15.08 -21.14
CA LEU A 290 -19.74 -13.72 -20.79
C LEU A 290 -18.39 -13.69 -20.07
N GLU A 291 -17.84 -14.84 -19.67
CA GLU A 291 -16.50 -14.98 -19.05
C GLU A 291 -16.21 -14.02 -17.89
N GLY A 292 -17.25 -13.62 -17.15
CA GLY A 292 -17.15 -12.68 -16.04
C GLY A 292 -17.56 -11.25 -16.35
N LEU A 293 -17.99 -10.92 -17.57
CA LEU A 293 -18.58 -9.64 -17.96
C LEU A 293 -20.06 -9.52 -17.55
N ASN A 294 -20.40 -9.80 -16.29
CA ASN A 294 -21.76 -9.58 -15.80
C ASN A 294 -21.98 -8.08 -15.59
N TYR A 295 -23.02 -7.53 -16.20
CA TYR A 295 -23.28 -6.09 -16.21
C TYR A 295 -24.70 -5.74 -15.77
N MET A 296 -24.88 -4.51 -15.32
CA MET A 296 -26.16 -3.95 -14.89
C MET A 296 -26.39 -2.61 -15.59
N PRO A 297 -27.64 -2.27 -15.96
CA PRO A 297 -27.94 -0.94 -16.47
C PRO A 297 -27.55 0.12 -15.43
N ILE A 298 -26.87 1.19 -15.86
CA ILE A 298 -26.46 2.29 -14.97
C ILE A 298 -27.68 2.87 -14.25
N GLU A 299 -28.80 3.04 -14.96
CA GLU A 299 -30.02 3.65 -14.43
C GLU A 299 -30.83 2.72 -13.51
N SER A 300 -30.50 1.42 -13.43
CA SER A 300 -31.19 0.52 -12.51
C SER A 300 -30.80 0.77 -11.06
N GLN A 301 -31.66 0.39 -10.11
CA GLN A 301 -31.36 0.50 -8.69
C GLN A 301 -30.08 -0.25 -8.34
N GLU A 302 -29.89 -1.47 -8.87
CA GLU A 302 -28.70 -2.28 -8.65
C GLU A 302 -27.43 -1.65 -9.22
N GLY A 303 -27.54 -1.00 -10.39
CA GLY A 303 -26.45 -0.24 -11.00
C GLY A 303 -26.03 0.95 -10.14
N GLN A 304 -27.00 1.75 -9.69
CA GLN A 304 -26.74 2.90 -8.80
C GLN A 304 -26.20 2.48 -7.43
N ASP A 305 -26.73 1.40 -6.86
CA ASP A 305 -26.26 0.85 -5.58
C ASP A 305 -24.80 0.38 -5.70
N TYR A 306 -24.45 -0.33 -6.78
CA TYR A 306 -23.07 -0.72 -7.05
C TYR A 306 -22.15 0.49 -7.14
N LEU A 307 -22.52 1.49 -7.93
CA LEU A 307 -21.70 2.68 -8.16
C LEU A 307 -21.42 3.43 -6.85
N LYS A 308 -22.42 3.55 -5.98
CA LYS A 308 -22.32 4.15 -4.65
C LYS A 308 -21.38 3.38 -3.71
N ASP A 309 -21.57 2.08 -3.56
CA ASP A 309 -20.72 1.27 -2.67
C ASP A 309 -19.29 1.11 -3.24
N MET A 310 -19.14 1.12 -4.55
CA MET A 310 -17.85 1.13 -5.23
C MET A 310 -17.12 2.45 -5.00
N GLU A 311 -17.80 3.60 -5.08
CA GLU A 311 -17.22 4.90 -4.72
C GLU A 311 -16.81 4.94 -3.24
N TRP A 312 -17.64 4.43 -2.33
CA TRP A 312 -17.27 4.30 -0.91
C TRP A 312 -15.97 3.49 -0.76
N CYS A 313 -15.84 2.37 -1.48
CA CYS A 313 -14.62 1.56 -1.46
C CYS A 313 -13.40 2.31 -2.02
N GLN A 314 -13.58 3.15 -3.06
CA GLN A 314 -12.51 4.03 -3.56
C GLN A 314 -12.04 5.01 -2.47
N ARG A 315 -12.99 5.67 -1.78
CA ARG A 315 -12.66 6.59 -0.67
C ARG A 315 -11.94 5.87 0.47
N TYR A 316 -12.40 4.68 0.85
CA TYR A 316 -11.71 3.85 1.83
C TYR A 316 -10.28 3.49 1.39
N ALA A 317 -10.07 3.09 0.14
CA ALA A 317 -8.73 2.79 -0.38
C ALA A 317 -7.81 4.02 -0.36
N PHE A 318 -8.34 5.21 -0.70
CA PHE A 318 -7.61 6.46 -0.66
C PHE A 318 -7.13 6.80 0.77
N GLU A 319 -8.02 6.67 1.75
CA GLU A 319 -7.72 6.91 3.17
C GLU A 319 -6.82 5.80 3.76
N ASN A 320 -6.96 4.55 3.30
CA ASN A 320 -6.06 3.46 3.68
C ASN A 320 -4.61 3.78 3.30
N ARG A 321 -4.39 4.25 2.06
CA ARG A 321 -3.08 4.72 1.59
C ARG A 321 -2.60 5.95 2.36
N ALA A 322 -3.49 6.90 2.66
CA ALA A 322 -3.14 8.07 3.45
C ALA A 322 -2.67 7.72 4.87
N ALA A 323 -3.34 6.78 5.54
CA ALA A 323 -2.96 6.30 6.86
C ALA A 323 -1.58 5.60 6.84
N MET A 324 -1.34 4.69 5.87
CA MET A 324 -0.02 4.06 5.72
C MET A 324 1.08 5.07 5.42
N LYS A 325 0.82 6.04 4.53
CA LYS A 325 1.76 7.11 4.21
C LYS A 325 2.17 7.88 5.46
N LYS A 326 1.22 8.24 6.34
CA LYS A 326 1.52 8.89 7.63
C LYS A 326 2.47 8.02 8.46
N THR A 327 2.16 6.74 8.62
CA THR A 327 3.02 5.80 9.37
C THR A 327 4.42 5.67 8.74
N MET A 328 4.53 5.65 7.41
CA MET A 328 5.82 5.61 6.72
C MET A 328 6.65 6.87 7.01
N LEU A 329 6.03 8.05 6.95
CA LEU A 329 6.70 9.32 7.28
C LEU A 329 7.19 9.32 8.74
N ASP A 330 6.37 8.86 9.67
CA ASP A 330 6.76 8.75 11.09
C ASP A 330 7.96 7.81 11.27
N VAL A 331 8.01 6.69 10.54
CA VAL A 331 9.14 5.75 10.56
C VAL A 331 10.42 6.38 9.99
N VAL A 332 10.33 7.09 8.86
CA VAL A 332 11.51 7.76 8.28
C VAL A 332 12.01 8.86 9.20
N ARG A 333 11.11 9.66 9.78
CA ARG A 333 11.46 10.70 10.77
C ARG A 333 12.18 10.11 11.97
N GLU A 334 11.70 8.99 12.51
CA GLU A 334 12.34 8.32 13.64
C GLU A 334 13.74 7.80 13.31
N ALA A 335 13.94 7.25 12.11
CA ALA A 335 15.23 6.69 11.70
C ALA A 335 16.26 7.76 11.28
N THR A 336 15.82 8.91 10.81
CA THR A 336 16.68 9.90 10.13
C THR A 336 16.70 11.28 10.78
N GLY A 337 15.68 11.62 11.56
CA GLY A 337 15.47 12.97 12.08
C GLY A 337 14.91 13.98 11.07
N PHE A 338 14.78 13.60 9.79
CA PHE A 338 14.18 14.44 8.77
C PHE A 338 12.66 14.39 8.86
N ASP A 339 12.04 15.56 8.89
CA ASP A 339 10.59 15.70 8.85
C ASP A 339 10.18 16.27 7.50
N GLN A 340 9.05 15.80 7.00
CA GLN A 340 8.50 16.33 5.76
C GLN A 340 7.81 17.66 6.04
N SER A 341 7.98 18.67 5.17
CA SER A 341 7.06 19.81 5.20
C SER A 341 5.66 19.34 4.78
N GLN A 342 4.61 20.06 5.19
CA GLN A 342 3.22 19.71 4.78
C GLN A 342 2.94 19.97 3.29
N ASP A 343 3.98 20.14 2.46
CA ASP A 343 3.81 20.37 1.04
C ASP A 343 3.38 19.10 0.31
N MET A 344 2.10 19.06 -0.01
CA MET A 344 1.46 17.97 -0.74
C MET A 344 1.45 18.18 -2.25
N ARG A 345 2.03 19.27 -2.78
CA ARG A 345 1.98 19.62 -4.21
C ARG A 345 2.56 18.55 -5.12
N ASN A 346 3.58 17.83 -4.64
CA ASN A 346 4.26 16.77 -5.40
C ASN A 346 3.82 15.36 -4.97
N ALA A 347 2.76 15.24 -4.17
CA ALA A 347 2.27 13.95 -3.73
C ALA A 347 1.33 13.32 -4.77
N VAL A 348 1.48 12.02 -4.96
CA VAL A 348 0.58 11.18 -5.75
C VAL A 348 -0.29 10.36 -4.81
N ASN A 349 -1.59 10.27 -5.06
CA ASN A 349 -2.48 9.29 -4.45
C ASN A 349 -3.61 8.95 -5.44
N ILE A 350 -3.39 7.93 -6.27
CA ILE A 350 -4.23 7.62 -7.44
C ILE A 350 -4.74 6.18 -7.38
N HIS A 351 -5.91 5.94 -7.98
CA HIS A 351 -6.45 4.60 -8.19
C HIS A 351 -6.04 4.05 -9.56
N HIS A 352 -5.97 2.73 -9.69
CA HIS A 352 -5.81 2.04 -10.97
C HIS A 352 -6.85 0.93 -11.24
N ASN A 353 -7.76 0.68 -10.29
CA ASN A 353 -8.90 -0.21 -10.45
C ASN A 353 -10.17 0.52 -9.98
N TYR A 354 -10.88 1.17 -10.89
CA TYR A 354 -12.07 1.94 -10.54
C TYR A 354 -12.95 2.24 -11.75
N CYS A 355 -14.15 2.75 -11.47
CA CYS A 355 -15.02 3.35 -12.47
C CYS A 355 -15.50 4.71 -11.94
N ALA A 356 -15.55 5.72 -12.81
CA ALA A 356 -15.94 7.08 -12.43
C ALA A 356 -16.73 7.75 -13.57
N CYS A 357 -17.68 8.60 -13.20
CA CYS A 357 -18.38 9.44 -14.17
C CYS A 357 -17.48 10.63 -14.54
N GLU A 358 -17.08 10.71 -15.80
CA GLU A 358 -16.16 11.70 -16.33
C GLU A 358 -16.74 12.39 -17.56
N GLU A 359 -16.44 13.68 -17.70
CA GLU A 359 -16.70 14.42 -18.92
C GLU A 359 -15.60 14.08 -19.94
N CYS A 360 -15.95 13.29 -20.95
CA CYS A 360 -15.00 12.76 -21.92
C CYS A 360 -15.67 12.41 -23.26
N GLY A 361 -14.85 12.07 -24.25
CA GLY A 361 -15.28 11.84 -25.63
C GLY A 361 -15.25 13.12 -26.48
N PRO A 362 -15.45 13.00 -27.80
CA PRO A 362 -15.29 14.12 -28.73
C PRO A 362 -16.24 15.30 -28.48
N ASP A 363 -17.37 15.03 -27.84
CA ASP A 363 -18.47 15.96 -27.55
C ASP A 363 -18.55 16.39 -26.08
N GLY A 364 -17.63 15.93 -25.22
CA GLY A 364 -17.64 16.27 -23.79
C GLY A 364 -18.83 15.69 -23.03
N ARG A 365 -19.33 14.52 -23.43
CA ARG A 365 -20.44 13.85 -22.74
C ARG A 365 -20.00 13.23 -21.41
N LYS A 366 -20.95 13.03 -20.50
CA LYS A 366 -20.70 12.33 -19.23
C LYS A 366 -20.77 10.82 -19.44
N LEU A 367 -19.65 10.13 -19.26
CA LEU A 367 -19.55 8.68 -19.39
C LEU A 367 -18.95 8.06 -18.14
N TRP A 368 -19.28 6.80 -17.89
CA TRP A 368 -18.64 5.99 -16.85
C TRP A 368 -17.38 5.35 -17.40
N VAL A 369 -16.23 5.94 -17.08
CA VAL A 369 -14.91 5.45 -17.49
C VAL A 369 -14.42 4.40 -16.50
N THR A 370 -14.31 3.16 -16.96
CA THR A 370 -13.76 2.04 -16.20
C THR A 370 -12.28 1.86 -16.53
N ARG A 371 -11.45 1.84 -15.50
CA ARG A 371 -10.00 1.55 -15.57
C ARG A 371 -9.68 0.33 -14.73
N LYS A 372 -9.01 -0.67 -15.32
CA LYS A 372 -8.48 -1.82 -14.60
C LYS A 372 -7.03 -2.06 -14.96
N GLY A 373 -6.17 -1.87 -13.97
CA GLY A 373 -4.74 -1.72 -14.20
C GLY A 373 -4.43 -0.55 -15.13
N ALA A 374 -5.08 0.59 -14.95
CA ALA A 374 -4.76 1.82 -15.68
C ALA A 374 -5.06 3.02 -14.79
N THR A 375 -4.28 4.09 -14.90
CA THR A 375 -4.43 5.30 -14.09
C THR A 375 -4.99 6.45 -14.92
N SER A 376 -5.62 7.42 -14.26
CA SER A 376 -5.89 8.72 -14.88
C SER A 376 -4.56 9.40 -15.26
N ALA A 377 -4.54 10.01 -16.43
CA ALA A 377 -3.44 10.77 -17.01
C ALA A 377 -4.00 12.02 -17.69
N LYS A 378 -4.92 12.72 -17.00
CA LYS A 378 -5.45 14.00 -17.47
C LYS A 378 -4.32 15.02 -17.61
N LEU A 379 -4.53 16.02 -18.44
CA LEU A 379 -3.50 17.01 -18.73
C LEU A 379 -2.98 17.65 -17.44
N GLY A 380 -1.68 17.50 -17.17
CA GLY A 380 -1.01 18.06 -16.01
C GLY A 380 -1.14 17.25 -14.71
N GLU A 381 -1.91 16.16 -14.70
CA GLU A 381 -2.14 15.30 -13.53
C GLU A 381 -0.88 14.49 -13.20
N MET A 382 -0.48 14.48 -11.93
CA MET A 382 0.64 13.66 -11.46
C MET A 382 0.24 12.19 -11.40
N GLY A 383 1.07 11.33 -11.99
CA GLY A 383 0.91 9.88 -12.02
C GLY A 383 2.12 9.16 -11.47
N ILE A 384 1.99 7.84 -11.28
CA ILE A 384 3.11 6.97 -10.93
C ILE A 384 2.96 5.61 -11.59
N ILE A 385 4.05 5.14 -12.20
CA ILE A 385 4.13 3.87 -12.92
C ILE A 385 5.15 2.97 -12.21
N PRO A 386 4.72 2.08 -11.30
CA PRO A 386 5.61 1.14 -10.64
C PRO A 386 6.14 0.06 -11.58
N GLY A 387 7.42 -0.26 -11.44
CA GLY A 387 8.01 -1.45 -12.04
C GLY A 387 7.91 -2.67 -11.14
N SER A 388 9.05 -3.34 -11.00
CA SER A 388 9.26 -4.43 -10.05
C SER A 388 10.08 -3.96 -8.84
N MET A 389 10.28 -4.86 -7.88
CA MET A 389 11.06 -4.59 -6.67
C MET A 389 12.49 -4.10 -6.93
N GLY A 390 13.05 -4.36 -8.12
CA GLY A 390 14.44 -4.01 -8.47
C GLY A 390 14.61 -3.03 -9.62
N THR A 391 13.60 -2.85 -10.49
CA THR A 391 13.74 -2.02 -11.71
C THR A 391 13.45 -0.54 -11.48
N GLY A 392 12.83 -0.20 -10.34
CA GLY A 392 12.38 1.15 -10.04
C GLY A 392 10.99 1.47 -10.61
N SER A 393 10.63 2.74 -10.53
CA SER A 393 9.32 3.31 -10.86
C SER A 393 9.47 4.67 -11.53
N TYR A 394 8.40 5.22 -12.12
CA TYR A 394 8.41 6.56 -12.69
C TYR A 394 7.34 7.45 -12.07
N ILE A 395 7.70 8.67 -11.66
CA ILE A 395 6.74 9.76 -11.48
C ILE A 395 6.48 10.37 -12.85
N THR A 396 5.22 10.58 -13.17
CA THR A 396 4.79 11.01 -14.50
C THR A 396 3.83 12.18 -14.43
N ARG A 397 3.63 12.87 -15.56
CA ARG A 397 2.59 13.88 -15.74
C ARG A 397 1.72 13.54 -16.95
N GLY A 398 0.41 13.55 -16.78
CA GLY A 398 -0.53 13.20 -17.84
C GLY A 398 -0.56 14.20 -18.98
N ARG A 399 -0.66 13.70 -20.22
CA ARG A 399 -0.82 14.52 -21.44
C ARG A 399 -2.28 14.72 -21.85
N GLY A 400 -3.24 14.08 -21.16
CA GLY A 400 -4.67 14.23 -21.46
C GLY A 400 -5.06 13.64 -22.82
N ASN A 401 -4.40 12.56 -23.26
CA ASN A 401 -4.65 11.96 -24.56
C ASN A 401 -6.09 11.44 -24.68
N ALA A 402 -6.88 11.99 -25.60
CA ALA A 402 -8.27 11.61 -25.78
C ALA A 402 -8.43 10.14 -26.21
N LEU A 403 -7.53 9.63 -27.07
CA LEU A 403 -7.57 8.26 -27.60
C LEU A 403 -7.29 7.19 -26.54
N SER A 404 -6.84 7.57 -25.34
CA SER A 404 -6.67 6.69 -24.18
C SER A 404 -7.70 6.92 -23.08
N TRP A 405 -8.74 7.73 -23.33
CA TRP A 405 -9.64 8.25 -22.30
C TRP A 405 -8.88 9.01 -21.19
N SER A 406 -7.86 9.79 -21.57
CA SER A 406 -6.94 10.48 -20.66
C SER A 406 -6.39 9.53 -19.59
N SER A 407 -5.87 8.38 -20.02
CA SER A 407 -5.34 7.33 -19.14
C SER A 407 -3.95 6.87 -19.57
N SER A 408 -3.25 6.23 -18.64
CA SER A 408 -1.93 5.63 -18.85
C SER A 408 -1.85 4.22 -18.24
N SER A 409 -0.72 3.55 -18.44
CA SER A 409 -0.42 2.28 -17.78
C SER A 409 -0.45 2.42 -16.25
N HIS A 410 -0.53 1.31 -15.53
CA HIS A 410 -0.46 1.32 -14.05
C HIS A 410 0.82 0.68 -13.50
N GLY A 411 1.63 0.08 -14.36
CA GLY A 411 2.91 -0.52 -14.00
C GLY A 411 3.60 -1.16 -15.20
N ALA A 412 4.54 -2.07 -14.95
CA ALA A 412 5.25 -2.79 -16.01
C ALA A 412 4.41 -3.89 -16.70
N GLY A 413 3.43 -4.47 -16.01
CA GLY A 413 2.71 -5.65 -16.51
C GLY A 413 3.54 -6.93 -16.41
N ARG A 414 2.88 -8.08 -16.22
CA ARG A 414 3.58 -9.36 -16.01
C ARG A 414 3.82 -10.08 -17.34
N VAL A 415 5.01 -10.66 -17.52
CA VAL A 415 5.30 -11.59 -18.63
C VAL A 415 5.02 -13.04 -18.27
N MET A 416 4.87 -13.34 -16.97
CA MET A 416 4.61 -14.69 -16.48
C MET A 416 3.65 -14.72 -15.29
N SER A 417 2.89 -15.81 -15.19
CA SER A 417 2.02 -16.05 -14.03
C SER A 417 2.85 -16.22 -12.75
N ARG A 418 2.23 -16.01 -11.58
CA ARG A 418 2.91 -16.21 -10.28
C ARG A 418 3.48 -17.62 -10.13
N THR A 419 2.72 -18.62 -10.59
CA THR A 419 3.15 -20.03 -10.58
C THR A 419 4.34 -20.26 -11.51
N ALA A 420 4.34 -19.66 -12.70
CA ALA A 420 5.44 -19.77 -13.64
C ALA A 420 6.71 -19.06 -13.12
N ALA A 421 6.57 -17.87 -12.53
CA ALA A 421 7.68 -17.15 -11.88
C ALA A 421 8.31 -17.98 -10.76
N ASN A 422 7.49 -18.54 -9.87
CA ASN A 422 7.97 -19.40 -8.80
C ASN A 422 8.69 -20.67 -9.29
N LYS A 423 8.32 -21.17 -10.47
CA LYS A 423 8.94 -22.36 -11.07
C LYS A 423 10.25 -22.04 -11.80
N ASN A 424 10.26 -20.96 -12.58
CA ASN A 424 11.30 -20.71 -13.58
C ASN A 424 12.39 -19.75 -13.11
N ILE A 425 12.11 -18.87 -12.14
CA ILE A 425 13.11 -17.94 -11.61
C ILE A 425 13.94 -18.67 -10.54
N SER A 426 15.25 -18.66 -10.69
CA SER A 426 16.15 -19.23 -9.68
C SER A 426 16.27 -18.28 -8.48
N GLN A 427 16.45 -18.84 -7.28
CA GLN A 427 16.61 -18.04 -6.07
C GLN A 427 17.86 -17.15 -6.12
N LYS A 428 18.93 -17.66 -6.73
CA LYS A 428 20.19 -16.93 -6.91
C LYS A 428 20.00 -15.71 -7.81
N ASP A 429 19.31 -15.87 -8.95
CA ASP A 429 19.09 -14.76 -9.88
C ASP A 429 18.17 -13.70 -9.27
N PHE A 430 17.22 -14.12 -8.43
CA PHE A 430 16.39 -13.19 -7.68
C PHE A 430 17.23 -12.39 -6.67
N GLU A 431 18.04 -13.04 -5.84
CA GLU A 431 18.93 -12.36 -4.88
C GLU A 431 19.93 -11.43 -5.56
N GLU A 432 20.50 -11.85 -6.69
CA GLU A 432 21.42 -11.04 -7.50
C GLU A 432 20.73 -9.77 -8.01
N SER A 433 19.51 -9.89 -8.52
CA SER A 433 18.71 -8.75 -9.03
C SER A 433 18.31 -7.74 -7.96
N MET A 434 18.45 -8.10 -6.68
CA MET A 434 18.08 -7.28 -5.53
C MET A 434 19.29 -6.68 -4.79
N LYS A 435 20.52 -6.91 -5.29
CA LYS A 435 21.73 -6.38 -4.64
C LYS A 435 21.68 -4.86 -4.52
N GLY A 436 22.02 -4.36 -3.32
CA GLY A 436 22.00 -2.93 -2.99
C GLY A 436 20.66 -2.43 -2.45
N ILE A 437 19.62 -3.27 -2.44
CA ILE A 437 18.29 -2.93 -1.94
C ILE A 437 18.04 -3.68 -0.62
N VAL A 438 17.61 -2.97 0.41
CA VAL A 438 17.19 -3.57 1.68
C VAL A 438 15.79 -4.15 1.50
N CYS A 439 15.70 -5.47 1.29
CA CYS A 439 14.46 -6.18 0.99
C CYS A 439 14.45 -7.60 1.59
N ASP A 440 13.26 -8.19 1.73
CA ASP A 440 13.15 -9.64 1.96
C ASP A 440 13.33 -10.36 0.61
N THR A 441 14.30 -11.26 0.50
CA THR A 441 14.51 -12.10 -0.71
C THR A 441 14.04 -13.54 -0.54
N SER A 442 13.25 -13.83 0.49
CA SER A 442 12.73 -15.19 0.73
C SER A 442 12.02 -15.77 -0.51
N SER A 443 12.07 -17.09 -0.69
CA SER A 443 11.43 -17.76 -1.83
C SER A 443 9.91 -17.50 -1.93
N SER A 444 9.25 -17.07 -0.85
CA SER A 444 7.84 -16.70 -0.85
C SER A 444 7.50 -15.39 -1.56
N VAL A 445 8.49 -14.55 -1.89
CA VAL A 445 8.26 -13.32 -2.67
C VAL A 445 8.84 -13.41 -4.09
N LYS A 446 9.31 -14.60 -4.49
CA LYS A 446 9.99 -14.81 -5.77
C LYS A 446 9.07 -14.61 -6.98
N ASP A 447 7.76 -14.74 -6.81
CA ASP A 447 6.79 -14.42 -7.87
C ASP A 447 6.72 -12.93 -8.22
N GLU A 448 7.38 -12.08 -7.44
CA GLU A 448 7.45 -10.63 -7.61
C GLU A 448 8.86 -10.15 -8.02
N ALA A 449 9.76 -11.09 -8.33
CA ALA A 449 11.10 -10.79 -8.81
C ALA A 449 11.08 -9.98 -10.13
N PRO A 450 12.10 -9.13 -10.40
CA PRO A 450 12.17 -8.30 -11.60
C PRO A 450 11.90 -9.03 -12.92
N GLN A 451 12.41 -10.25 -13.04
CA GLN A 451 12.29 -11.09 -14.23
C GLN A 451 10.84 -11.52 -14.53
N ALA A 452 9.90 -11.35 -13.60
CA ALA A 452 8.49 -11.68 -13.80
C ALA A 452 7.70 -10.60 -14.58
N TYR A 453 8.30 -9.43 -14.79
CA TYR A 453 7.67 -8.23 -15.35
C TYR A 453 8.24 -7.87 -16.72
N LYS A 454 7.48 -7.12 -17.53
CA LYS A 454 8.00 -6.54 -18.76
C LYS A 454 9.09 -5.51 -18.42
N ASP A 455 9.91 -5.19 -19.41
CA ASP A 455 10.82 -4.05 -19.28
C ASP A 455 10.02 -2.75 -19.17
N LEU A 456 10.14 -2.08 -18.02
CA LEU A 456 9.42 -0.85 -17.75
C LEU A 456 9.83 0.27 -18.73
N THR A 457 11.04 0.23 -19.28
CA THR A 457 11.49 1.21 -20.28
C THR A 457 10.70 1.10 -21.58
N VAL A 458 10.37 -0.13 -22.02
CA VAL A 458 9.52 -0.37 -23.19
C VAL A 458 8.10 0.12 -22.93
N VAL A 459 7.56 -0.16 -21.74
CA VAL A 459 6.24 0.34 -21.34
C VAL A 459 6.19 1.86 -21.37
N MET A 460 7.22 2.54 -20.84
CA MET A 460 7.29 4.00 -20.87
C MET A 460 7.42 4.55 -22.29
N LYS A 461 8.26 3.96 -23.13
CA LYS A 461 8.42 4.35 -24.53
C LYS A 461 7.10 4.24 -25.30
N ASN A 462 6.36 3.16 -25.10
CA ASN A 462 5.09 2.93 -25.78
C ASN A 462 3.94 3.87 -25.33
N GLN A 463 4.14 4.65 -24.26
CA GLN A 463 3.16 5.62 -23.75
C GLN A 463 3.67 7.06 -23.73
N GLU A 464 4.68 7.40 -24.51
CA GLU A 464 5.17 8.78 -24.65
C GLU A 464 4.07 9.76 -25.05
N SER A 465 3.04 9.30 -25.76
CA SER A 465 1.86 10.12 -26.12
C SER A 465 0.83 10.24 -25.00
N LEU A 466 0.98 9.52 -23.88
CA LEU A 466 0.05 9.49 -22.75
C LEU A 466 0.59 10.25 -21.54
N THR A 467 1.89 10.15 -21.27
CA THR A 467 2.54 10.75 -20.11
C THR A 467 3.93 11.32 -20.42
N ASP A 468 4.32 12.35 -19.69
CA ASP A 468 5.68 12.84 -19.58
C ASP A 468 6.35 12.25 -18.33
N ILE A 469 7.66 12.01 -18.39
CA ILE A 469 8.45 11.53 -17.24
C ILE A 469 8.95 12.74 -16.45
N GLU A 470 8.62 12.78 -15.16
CA GLU A 470 9.14 13.78 -14.23
C GLU A 470 10.39 13.26 -13.52
N HIS A 471 10.30 12.06 -12.94
CA HIS A 471 11.42 11.43 -12.25
C HIS A 471 11.42 9.92 -12.48
N ARG A 472 12.62 9.35 -12.58
CA ARG A 472 12.83 7.91 -12.40
C ARG A 472 13.22 7.64 -10.95
N LEU A 473 12.51 6.75 -10.29
CA LEU A 473 12.71 6.38 -8.89
C LEU A 473 13.38 5.01 -8.78
N LEU A 474 14.45 4.91 -7.99
CA LEU A 474 15.20 3.67 -7.77
C LEU A 474 15.08 3.20 -6.31
N PRO A 475 14.90 1.89 -6.06
CA PRO A 475 14.61 1.38 -4.73
C PRO A 475 15.82 1.41 -3.78
N LEU A 476 15.55 1.74 -2.51
CA LEU A 476 16.51 1.64 -1.40
C LEU A 476 16.04 0.62 -0.36
N VAL A 477 14.75 0.66 -0.03
CA VAL A 477 14.10 -0.23 0.92
C VAL A 477 12.81 -0.74 0.29
N ASN A 478 12.55 -2.05 0.39
CA ASN A 478 11.29 -2.66 -0.03
C ASN A 478 10.72 -3.53 1.08
N VAL A 479 9.39 -3.43 1.27
CA VAL A 479 8.58 -4.31 2.11
C VAL A 479 7.40 -4.83 1.28
N LYS A 480 7.33 -6.14 1.07
CA LYS A 480 6.19 -6.77 0.38
C LYS A 480 5.10 -7.23 1.34
N GLY A 481 3.90 -7.33 0.78
CA GLY A 481 2.71 -7.91 1.39
C GLY A 481 2.76 -9.41 1.67
N PHE A 482 3.85 -9.96 2.23
CA PHE A 482 3.93 -11.39 2.56
C PHE A 482 4.36 -11.59 4.01
N GLY A 483 3.56 -12.35 4.76
CA GLY A 483 3.88 -12.77 6.11
C GLY A 483 3.22 -14.11 6.43
N LYS A 484 4.05 -15.14 6.70
CA LYS A 484 3.69 -16.21 7.64
C LYS A 484 3.85 -15.65 9.07
N PRO A 485 3.11 -16.16 10.06
CA PRO A 485 2.86 -15.47 11.32
C PRO A 485 4.15 -15.26 12.12
N ASN A 486 4.58 -14.02 12.26
CA ASN A 486 5.42 -13.65 13.39
C ASN A 486 4.46 -13.19 14.49
N LYS A 487 4.28 -14.03 15.53
CA LYS A 487 3.51 -13.71 16.74
C LYS A 487 4.20 -12.63 17.60
N ARG A 488 4.76 -11.59 16.99
CA ARG A 488 5.22 -10.41 17.70
C ARG A 488 4.08 -9.41 17.70
N ARG A 489 3.80 -8.92 18.90
CA ARG A 489 2.70 -8.03 19.26
C ARG A 489 2.80 -6.77 18.38
N ILE A 490 1.95 -6.66 17.37
CA ILE A 490 1.77 -5.40 16.62
C ILE A 490 1.07 -4.45 17.59
N VAL A 491 1.85 -3.58 18.23
CA VAL A 491 1.33 -2.50 19.06
C VAL A 491 1.01 -1.36 18.10
N SER A 492 -0.22 -0.84 18.12
CA SER A 492 -0.54 0.36 17.33
C SER A 492 0.44 1.47 17.73
N PRO A 493 0.86 2.35 16.80
CA PRO A 493 1.47 3.60 17.21
C PRO A 493 0.46 4.30 18.12
N ALA A 494 0.77 4.41 19.41
CA ALA A 494 0.05 5.35 20.24
C ALA A 494 0.48 6.72 19.74
N ASP A 495 -0.47 7.50 19.21
CA ASP A 495 -0.26 8.94 19.16
C ASP A 495 0.15 9.37 20.58
N ASP A 496 1.11 10.29 20.69
CA ASP A 496 1.71 10.78 21.94
C ASP A 496 0.65 11.23 22.97
N GLU A 497 0.05 10.29 23.71
CA GLU A 497 -0.77 10.59 24.87
C GLU A 497 0.14 10.70 26.09
N LEU A 498 0.32 11.93 26.55
CA LEU A 498 0.95 12.23 27.83
C LEU A 498 0.12 11.61 28.96
N GLY A 499 0.70 10.67 29.71
CA GLY A 499 0.12 10.15 30.93
C GLY A 499 0.32 11.15 32.07
N ARG A 500 -0.76 11.58 32.72
CA ARG A 500 -0.69 12.42 33.93
C ARG A 500 -0.46 11.58 35.17
N LEU A 501 0.69 11.75 35.81
CA LEU A 501 0.90 11.30 37.18
C LEU A 501 0.68 12.45 38.16
N VAL A 502 -0.16 12.21 39.15
CA VAL A 502 -0.38 13.13 40.28
C VAL A 502 0.20 12.48 41.53
N PHE A 503 1.21 13.11 42.12
CA PHE A 503 1.79 12.70 43.38
C PHE A 503 1.21 13.55 44.51
N PHE A 504 0.68 12.88 45.54
CA PHE A 504 0.22 13.52 46.77
C PHE A 504 1.18 13.20 47.91
N PHE A 505 1.72 14.24 48.54
CA PHE A 505 2.58 14.10 49.72
C PHE A 505 1.82 14.51 50.97
N PHE A 506 1.73 13.60 51.93
CA PHE A 506 1.01 13.80 53.20
C PHE A 506 1.98 14.00 54.35
N SER A 507 1.74 14.96 55.23
CA SER A 507 2.52 15.08 56.48
C SER A 507 2.09 13.99 57.47
N ARG A 508 3.05 13.20 57.98
CA ARG A 508 2.79 12.15 58.98
C ARG A 508 2.24 12.68 60.31
N THR A 509 2.40 13.96 60.61
CA THR A 509 1.98 14.52 61.91
C THR A 509 0.57 15.09 61.91
N HIS A 510 -0.05 15.35 60.74
CA HIS A 510 -1.32 16.10 60.69
C HIS A 510 -2.37 15.60 59.69
N ASN A 511 -2.14 14.51 58.94
CA ASN A 511 -3.08 14.01 57.90
C ASN A 511 -3.59 15.11 56.93
N LEU A 512 -2.79 16.15 56.73
CA LEU A 512 -3.06 17.25 55.82
C LEU A 512 -2.18 17.09 54.57
N LEU A 513 -2.80 17.31 53.40
CA LEU A 513 -2.13 17.30 52.11
C LEU A 513 -1.11 18.45 52.09
N ALA A 514 0.17 18.13 51.97
CA ALA A 514 1.20 19.16 52.02
C ALA A 514 1.32 19.85 50.66
N TYR A 515 1.49 19.09 49.56
CA TYR A 515 1.60 19.61 48.18
C TYR A 515 1.24 18.51 47.16
N GLY A 516 0.78 18.92 45.97
CA GLY A 516 0.53 18.03 44.83
C GLY A 516 1.46 18.37 43.66
N VAL A 517 2.10 17.35 43.06
CA VAL A 517 2.93 17.52 41.86
C VAL A 517 2.26 16.81 40.69
N VAL A 518 2.05 17.54 39.60
CA VAL A 518 1.52 16.99 38.34
C VAL A 518 2.66 16.89 37.35
N LEU A 519 2.86 15.69 36.81
CA LEU A 519 3.84 15.43 35.75
C LEU A 519 3.13 14.82 34.55
N ASP A 520 3.33 15.43 33.39
CA ASP A 520 2.96 14.87 32.10
C ASP A 520 4.15 14.04 31.61
N ILE A 521 3.99 12.71 31.51
CA ILE A 521 5.08 11.79 31.15
C ILE A 521 4.70 11.01 29.87
N PRO A 522 5.60 10.89 28.88
CA PRO A 522 5.38 10.00 27.73
C PRO A 522 5.31 8.54 28.19
N MET A 523 4.23 7.83 27.87
CA MET A 523 3.98 6.45 28.34
C MET A 523 4.83 5.36 27.65
N HIS A 524 5.76 5.72 26.76
CA HIS A 524 6.62 4.77 26.04
C HIS A 524 8.00 4.61 26.69
N ARG A 525 8.11 3.74 27.70
CA ARG A 525 9.30 2.91 28.02
C ARG A 525 9.01 2.10 29.29
N ALA A 526 8.71 0.82 29.12
CA ALA A 526 8.83 -0.13 30.23
C ALA A 526 10.30 -0.14 30.65
N SER A 527 10.56 0.20 31.92
CA SER A 527 11.86 0.44 32.58
C SER A 527 12.57 1.75 32.21
N MET A 528 12.20 2.83 32.88
CA MET A 528 13.11 3.95 33.19
C MET A 528 13.20 4.10 34.71
N GLN A 529 14.43 4.15 35.24
CA GLN A 529 14.69 4.62 36.60
C GLN A 529 14.75 6.15 36.55
N TYR A 530 13.83 6.81 37.25
CA TYR A 530 13.90 8.25 37.46
C TYR A 530 14.45 8.51 38.87
N SER A 531 15.56 9.23 38.95
CA SER A 531 16.09 9.77 40.21
C SER A 531 15.71 11.24 40.30
N PHE A 532 15.01 11.62 41.38
CA PHE A 532 14.60 13.00 41.61
C PHE A 532 15.33 13.55 42.84
N ASP A 533 15.97 14.70 42.67
CA ASP A 533 16.58 15.47 43.77
C ASP A 533 15.60 16.56 44.22
N LEU A 534 14.85 16.30 45.28
CA LEU A 534 13.90 17.27 45.84
C LEU A 534 14.67 18.27 46.71
N ARG A 535 15.00 19.44 46.14
CA ARG A 535 15.54 20.56 46.93
C ARG A 535 14.39 21.38 47.53
N PRO A 536 14.49 21.82 48.80
CA PRO A 536 13.51 22.76 49.34
C PRO A 536 13.61 24.08 48.59
N CYS A 537 12.52 24.53 47.96
CA CYS A 537 12.39 25.93 47.58
C CYS A 537 12.34 26.77 48.86
N LEU A 538 13.30 27.67 49.02
CA LEU A 538 13.20 28.78 49.97
C LEU A 538 12.31 29.85 49.33
N SER A 539 11.19 30.11 50.02
CA SER A 539 10.17 31.17 49.85
C SER A 539 9.58 31.35 48.46
#